data_AF-A0A1I0NW49-F1
#
_entry.id   AF-A0A1I0NW49-F1
#
_cell.length_a   1.000
_cell.length_b   1.000
_cell.length_c   1.000
_cell.angle_alpha   90.00
_cell.angle_beta   90.00
_cell.angle_gamma   90.00
#
_symmetry.space_group_name_H-M   'P 1'
#
loop_
_entity.id
_entity.type
_entity.pdbx_description
1 polymer ?
#
loop_
_entity_poly.entity_id
_entity_poly.type
_entity_poly.pdbx_seq_one_letter_code
_entity_poly.pdbx_strand_id
1 'polypeptide(L)'
;MKRIPLYLTAALLFTACSDSQQKKAEQLLEEARTHFAQGQLDEARADIDSLRKTYPELIEIRKAALKLHQDVELKRAQEEFMQTDSLLQIVQKEYDDMQAKVEKDKAALKATAEELTLLTMKRIERDSIRTQFETLGAKIRYIHMKQKE
;
A
#
# COMPACT_ATOMS: atom_id res chain seq x y z
N MET A 1 -68.67 -0.28 -24.87
CA MET A 1 -67.95 0.76 -24.10
C MET A 1 -67.30 0.13 -22.88
N LYS A 2 -65.97 0.22 -22.79
CA LYS A 2 -65.11 0.43 -21.58
C LYS A 2 -63.78 -0.30 -21.79
N ARG A 3 -62.76 0.52 -22.08
CA ARG A 3 -61.35 0.16 -22.22
C ARG A 3 -60.72 0.09 -20.83
N ILE A 4 -59.85 -0.89 -20.60
CA ILE A 4 -58.88 -0.87 -19.49
C ILE A 4 -57.52 -1.26 -20.11
N PRO A 5 -56.46 -0.45 -19.93
CA PRO A 5 -55.22 -0.57 -20.69
C PRO A 5 -54.28 -1.63 -20.11
N LEU A 6 -53.69 -2.40 -21.03
CA LEU A 6 -52.60 -3.34 -20.81
C LEU A 6 -51.31 -2.57 -20.50
N TYR A 7 -51.02 -2.34 -19.22
CA TYR A 7 -49.71 -1.86 -18.74
C TYR A 7 -49.05 -2.93 -17.87
N LEU A 8 -48.54 -3.97 -18.50
CA LEU A 8 -47.68 -4.94 -17.85
C LEU A 8 -46.76 -5.55 -18.90
N THR A 9 -45.56 -4.98 -19.08
CA THR A 9 -44.33 -5.62 -19.61
C THR A 9 -43.29 -4.55 -19.97
N ALA A 10 -42.59 -4.01 -18.97
CA ALA A 10 -41.38 -3.22 -19.22
C ALA A 10 -40.27 -3.45 -18.17
N ALA A 11 -40.35 -4.52 -17.38
CA ALA A 11 -39.38 -4.82 -16.31
C ALA A 11 -38.32 -5.87 -16.66
N LEU A 12 -38.33 -6.46 -17.87
CA LEU A 12 -37.44 -7.58 -18.23
C LEU A 12 -36.16 -7.19 -18.98
N LEU A 13 -35.87 -5.90 -19.19
CA LEU A 13 -34.69 -5.47 -19.95
C LEU A 13 -33.41 -5.24 -19.11
N PHE A 14 -33.47 -5.39 -17.78
CA PHE A 14 -32.31 -5.11 -16.91
C PHE A 14 -31.37 -6.31 -16.67
N THR A 15 -31.76 -7.54 -16.98
CA THR A 15 -30.94 -8.73 -16.68
C THR A 15 -29.83 -9.00 -17.70
N ALA A 16 -29.92 -8.45 -18.92
CA ALA A 16 -28.92 -8.68 -19.96
C ALA A 16 -27.67 -7.80 -19.81
N CYS A 17 -27.82 -6.56 -19.33
CA CYS A 17 -26.67 -5.68 -19.06
C CYS A 17 -25.83 -6.19 -17.89
N SER A 18 -26.46 -6.73 -16.83
CA SER A 18 -25.76 -7.19 -15.63
C SER A 18 -24.79 -8.33 -15.92
N ASP A 19 -25.18 -9.31 -16.75
CA ASP A 19 -24.33 -10.46 -17.08
C ASP A 19 -23.10 -10.04 -17.90
N SER A 20 -23.26 -9.05 -18.80
CA SER A 20 -22.16 -8.49 -19.58
C SER A 20 -21.18 -7.65 -18.75
N GLN A 21 -21.68 -6.91 -17.76
CA GLN A 21 -20.86 -6.12 -16.84
C GLN A 21 -20.12 -7.01 -15.86
N GLN A 22 -20.77 -8.09 -15.40
CA GLN A 22 -20.15 -9.05 -14.49
C GLN A 22 -18.92 -9.71 -15.12
N LYS A 23 -19.04 -10.21 -16.36
CA LYS A 23 -17.91 -10.81 -17.09
C LYS A 23 -16.73 -9.86 -17.26
N LYS A 24 -17.00 -8.58 -17.58
CA LYS A 24 -15.94 -7.56 -17.72
C LYS A 24 -15.25 -7.24 -16.39
N ALA A 25 -16.02 -7.17 -15.31
CA ALA A 25 -15.46 -6.97 -13.97
C ALA A 25 -14.64 -8.16 -13.49
N GLU A 26 -15.07 -9.39 -13.82
CA GLU A 26 -14.29 -10.61 -13.58
C GLU A 26 -12.98 -10.61 -14.38
N GLN A 27 -13.02 -10.21 -15.66
CA GLN A 27 -11.81 -10.07 -16.48
C GLN A 27 -10.81 -9.08 -15.85
N LEU A 28 -11.28 -7.90 -15.44
CA LEU A 28 -10.42 -6.90 -14.81
C LEU A 28 -9.86 -7.38 -13.47
N LEU A 29 -10.61 -8.19 -12.72
CA LEU A 29 -10.10 -8.82 -11.49
C LEU A 29 -9.00 -9.84 -11.80
N GLU A 30 -9.14 -10.64 -12.86
CA GLU A 30 -8.12 -11.60 -13.27
C GLU A 30 -6.87 -10.93 -13.85
N GLU A 31 -7.01 -9.79 -14.53
CA GLU A 31 -5.89 -8.94 -14.93
C GLU A 31 -5.12 -8.45 -13.70
N ALA A 32 -5.82 -7.93 -12.68
CA ALA A 32 -5.19 -7.52 -11.43
C ALA A 32 -4.44 -8.67 -10.72
N ARG A 33 -5.03 -9.88 -10.72
CA ARG A 33 -4.35 -11.08 -10.17
C ARG A 33 -3.10 -11.42 -10.96
N THR A 34 -3.16 -11.28 -12.28
CA THR A 34 -2.03 -11.56 -13.18
C THR A 34 -0.89 -10.59 -12.92
N HIS A 35 -1.15 -9.29 -12.87
CA HIS A 35 -0.15 -8.28 -12.51
C HIS A 35 0.43 -8.55 -11.12
N PHE A 36 -0.41 -8.90 -10.13
CA PHE A 36 0.07 -9.25 -8.79
C PHE A 36 0.99 -10.49 -8.81
N ALA A 37 0.63 -11.54 -9.54
CA ALA A 37 1.45 -12.74 -9.69
C ALA A 37 2.78 -12.48 -10.41
N GLN A 38 2.82 -11.47 -11.27
CA GLN A 38 4.03 -11.01 -11.96
C GLN A 38 4.87 -10.03 -11.12
N GLY A 39 4.43 -9.66 -9.91
CA GLY A 39 5.10 -8.69 -9.05
C GLY A 39 4.88 -7.23 -9.45
N GLN A 40 3.97 -6.97 -10.38
CA GLN A 40 3.59 -5.64 -10.85
C GLN A 40 2.56 -5.02 -9.89
N LEU A 41 3.03 -4.60 -8.71
CA LEU A 41 2.17 -4.20 -7.60
C LEU A 41 1.38 -2.91 -7.89
N ASP A 42 1.96 -1.95 -8.60
CA ASP A 42 1.31 -0.67 -8.92
C ASP A 42 0.22 -0.86 -9.98
N GLU A 43 0.48 -1.71 -10.97
CA GLU A 43 -0.49 -2.10 -12.00
C GLU A 43 -1.66 -2.87 -11.40
N ALA A 44 -1.38 -3.88 -10.57
CA ALA A 44 -2.41 -4.63 -9.86
C ALA A 44 -3.30 -3.71 -9.00
N ARG A 45 -2.70 -2.72 -8.32
CA ARG A 45 -3.43 -1.73 -7.53
C ARG A 45 -4.29 -0.82 -8.40
N ALA A 46 -3.77 -0.35 -9.52
CA ALA A 46 -4.50 0.48 -10.47
C ALA A 46 -5.72 -0.24 -11.06
N ASP A 47 -5.58 -1.52 -11.41
CA ASP A 47 -6.68 -2.34 -11.92
C ASP A 47 -7.77 -2.53 -10.87
N ILE A 48 -7.40 -2.79 -9.62
CA ILE A 48 -8.37 -2.92 -8.51
C ILE A 48 -9.11 -1.61 -8.27
N ASP A 49 -8.42 -0.48 -8.27
CA ASP A 49 -9.06 0.83 -8.09
C ASP A 49 -10.00 1.15 -9.26
N SER A 50 -9.59 0.84 -10.48
CA SER A 50 -10.43 0.94 -11.68
C SER A 50 -11.68 0.07 -11.56
N LEU A 51 -11.54 -1.19 -11.14
CA LEU A 51 -12.64 -2.13 -10.93
C LEU A 51 -13.65 -1.59 -9.91
N ARG A 52 -13.15 -1.15 -8.75
CA ARG A 52 -14.00 -0.65 -7.65
C ARG A 52 -14.74 0.62 -8.01
N LYS A 53 -14.15 1.46 -8.87
CA LYS A 53 -14.76 2.69 -9.38
C LYS A 53 -15.77 2.43 -10.49
N THR A 54 -15.46 1.51 -11.41
CA THR A 54 -16.26 1.26 -12.62
C THR A 54 -17.46 0.36 -12.35
N TYR A 55 -17.35 -0.55 -11.37
CA TYR A 55 -18.40 -1.52 -11.04
C TYR A 55 -18.82 -1.46 -9.56
N PRO A 56 -19.34 -0.31 -9.07
CA PRO A 56 -19.67 -0.15 -7.65
C PRO A 56 -20.80 -1.09 -7.18
N GLU A 57 -21.69 -1.49 -8.09
CA GLU A 57 -22.85 -2.36 -7.81
C GLU A 57 -22.50 -3.85 -7.70
N LEU A 58 -21.33 -4.28 -8.19
CA LEU A 58 -20.90 -5.69 -8.19
C LEU A 58 -20.22 -6.06 -6.87
N ILE A 59 -21.02 -6.16 -5.80
CA ILE A 59 -20.55 -6.31 -4.42
C ILE A 59 -19.62 -7.51 -4.21
N GLU A 60 -19.94 -8.68 -4.76
CA GLU A 60 -19.11 -9.88 -4.56
C GLU A 60 -17.75 -9.77 -5.24
N ILE A 61 -17.69 -9.20 -6.45
CA ILE A 61 -16.42 -8.93 -7.14
C ILE A 61 -15.61 -7.90 -6.36
N ARG A 62 -16.25 -6.85 -5.82
CA ARG A 62 -15.58 -5.84 -4.98
C ARG A 62 -15.01 -6.44 -3.69
N LYS A 63 -15.68 -7.41 -3.08
CA LYS A 63 -15.13 -8.15 -1.92
C LYS A 63 -13.89 -8.94 -2.31
N ALA A 64 -13.92 -9.64 -3.44
CA ALA A 64 -12.75 -10.36 -3.95
C ALA A 64 -11.59 -9.42 -4.29
N ALA A 65 -11.88 -8.29 -4.95
CA ALA A 65 -10.91 -7.24 -5.25
C ALA A 65 -10.32 -6.61 -3.99
N LEU A 66 -11.12 -6.41 -2.93
CA LEU A 66 -10.64 -5.90 -1.64
C LEU A 66 -9.64 -6.86 -0.98
N LYS A 67 -9.89 -8.18 -1.04
CA LYS A 67 -8.94 -9.17 -0.53
C LYS A 67 -7.62 -9.09 -1.29
N LEU A 68 -7.68 -9.09 -2.63
CA LEU A 68 -6.50 -8.94 -3.47
C LEU A 68 -5.75 -7.62 -3.18
N HIS A 69 -6.48 -6.52 -2.95
CA HIS A 69 -5.87 -5.24 -2.59
C HIS A 69 -5.10 -5.29 -1.28
N GLN A 70 -5.64 -5.99 -0.27
CA GLN A 70 -4.94 -6.20 1.01
C GLN A 70 -3.65 -6.99 0.80
N ASP A 71 -3.66 -8.01 -0.07
CA ASP A 71 -2.46 -8.80 -0.40
C ASP A 71 -1.41 -7.97 -1.15
N VAL A 72 -1.84 -7.14 -2.11
CA VAL A 72 -0.96 -6.19 -2.84
C VAL A 72 -0.33 -5.19 -1.86
N GLU A 73 -1.12 -4.56 -1.01
CA GLU A 73 -0.62 -3.58 -0.02
C GLU A 73 0.28 -4.23 1.03
N LEU A 74 0.02 -5.48 1.41
CA LEU A 74 0.88 -6.24 2.32
C LEU A 74 2.24 -6.48 1.67
N LYS A 75 2.26 -7.00 0.44
CA LYS A 75 3.50 -7.29 -0.29
C LYS A 75 4.33 -6.03 -0.50
N ARG A 76 3.69 -4.93 -0.89
CA ARG A 76 4.34 -3.62 -1.05
C ARG A 76 4.94 -3.12 0.26
N ALA A 77 4.18 -3.18 1.35
CA ALA A 77 4.65 -2.76 2.67
C ALA A 77 5.83 -3.62 3.16
N GLN A 78 5.83 -4.92 2.86
CA GLN A 78 6.95 -5.82 3.19
C GLN A 78 8.22 -5.48 2.40
N GLU A 79 8.11 -5.20 1.10
CA GLU A 79 9.25 -4.80 0.28
C GLU A 79 9.84 -3.47 0.71
N GLU A 80 8.98 -2.47 0.97
CA GLU A 80 9.40 -1.18 1.51
C GLU A 80 10.06 -1.34 2.88
N PHE A 81 9.47 -2.17 3.77
CA PHE A 81 10.04 -2.44 5.09
C PHE A 81 11.45 -3.03 5.02
N MET A 82 11.70 -3.98 4.11
CA MET A 82 13.04 -4.58 3.93
C MET A 82 14.07 -3.56 3.42
N GLN A 83 13.67 -2.67 2.52
CA GLN A 83 14.53 -1.60 2.02
C GLN A 83 14.83 -0.58 3.12
N THR A 84 13.82 -0.15 3.88
CA THR A 84 13.97 0.79 5.00
C THR A 84 14.83 0.21 6.11
N ASP A 85 14.70 -1.09 6.43
CA ASP A 85 15.55 -1.77 7.42
C ASP A 85 17.02 -1.72 7.00
N SER A 86 17.31 -2.07 5.74
CA SER A 86 18.67 -2.04 5.19
C SER A 86 19.26 -0.63 5.25
N LEU A 87 18.49 0.39 4.87
CA LEU A 87 18.92 1.79 4.94
C LEU A 87 19.15 2.23 6.39
N LEU A 88 18.26 1.84 7.32
CA LEU A 88 18.38 2.18 8.73
C LEU A 88 19.68 1.63 9.32
N GLN A 89 20.06 0.38 8.98
CA GLN A 89 21.31 -0.23 9.43
C GLN A 89 22.54 0.54 8.94
N ILE A 90 22.54 0.98 7.68
CA ILE A 90 23.63 1.78 7.10
C ILE A 90 23.75 3.12 7.84
N VAL A 91 22.66 3.88 7.93
CA VAL A 91 22.67 5.21 8.54
C VAL A 91 22.96 5.15 10.04
N GLN A 92 22.49 4.11 10.74
CA GLN A 92 22.82 3.88 12.14
C GLN A 92 24.34 3.70 12.32
N LYS A 93 24.98 2.88 11.48
CA LYS A 93 26.43 2.67 11.55
C LYS A 93 27.21 3.96 11.29
N GLU A 94 26.83 4.72 10.26
CA GLU A 94 27.45 6.00 9.94
C GLU A 94 27.31 7.00 11.09
N TYR A 95 26.14 7.03 11.74
CA TYR A 95 25.91 7.84 12.92
C TYR A 95 26.80 7.41 14.09
N ASP A 96 26.89 6.11 14.37
CA ASP A 96 27.67 5.58 15.50
C ASP A 96 29.17 5.89 15.33
N ASP A 97 29.70 5.73 14.11
CA ASP A 97 31.09 6.07 13.77
C ASP A 97 31.34 7.58 13.94
N MET A 98 30.42 8.42 13.45
CA MET A 98 30.50 9.88 13.61
C MET A 98 30.41 10.30 15.07
N GLN A 99 29.51 9.68 15.84
CA GLN A 99 29.35 9.94 17.26
C GLN A 99 30.62 9.59 18.02
N ALA A 100 31.22 8.43 17.76
CA ALA A 100 32.46 8.02 18.41
C ALA A 100 33.61 9.00 18.13
N LYS A 101 33.73 9.50 16.88
CA LYS A 101 34.71 10.54 16.53
C LYS A 101 34.44 11.83 17.29
N VAL A 102 33.21 12.33 17.27
CA VAL A 102 32.84 13.58 17.92
C VAL A 102 33.03 13.52 19.44
N GLU A 103 32.71 12.40 20.09
CA GLU A 103 32.95 12.22 21.52
C GLU A 103 34.45 12.23 21.87
N LYS A 104 35.29 11.63 21.02
CA LYS A 104 36.75 11.71 21.16
C LYS A 104 37.24 13.16 21.02
N ASP A 105 36.74 13.89 20.03
CA ASP A 105 37.12 15.29 19.80
C ASP A 105 36.63 16.21 20.92
N LYS A 106 35.45 15.94 21.50
CA LYS A 106 34.93 16.63 22.69
C LYS A 106 35.84 16.39 23.91
N ALA A 107 36.22 15.14 24.16
CA ALA A 107 37.12 14.79 25.26
C ALA A 107 38.50 15.46 25.11
N ALA A 108 38.96 15.66 23.87
CA ALA A 108 40.20 16.37 23.57
C ALA A 108 40.05 17.91 23.52
N LEU A 109 38.86 18.46 23.77
CA LEU A 109 38.52 19.89 23.62
C LEU A 109 38.81 20.45 22.21
N LYS A 110 38.66 19.61 21.18
CA LYS A 110 38.91 19.93 19.76
C LYS A 110 37.65 19.87 18.89
N ALA A 111 36.51 19.48 19.45
CA ALA A 111 35.25 19.41 18.71
C ALA A 111 34.86 20.78 18.15
N THR A 112 34.55 20.81 16.86
CA THR A 112 34.12 22.01 16.14
C THR A 112 32.59 22.14 16.11
N ALA A 113 32.09 23.36 15.94
CA ALA A 113 30.65 23.59 15.80
C ALA A 113 30.06 22.90 14.55
N GLU A 114 30.85 22.80 13.48
CA GLU A 114 30.47 22.11 12.24
C GLU A 114 30.27 20.61 12.49
N GLU A 115 31.20 19.94 13.17
CA GLU A 115 31.08 18.52 13.50
C GLU A 115 29.84 18.21 14.36
N LEU A 116 29.52 19.07 15.34
CA LEU A 116 28.32 18.93 16.17
C LEU A 116 27.03 19.11 15.35
N THR A 117 27.06 20.02 14.39
CA THR A 117 25.94 20.27 13.48
C THR A 117 25.72 19.07 12.56
N LEU A 118 26.79 18.55 11.96
CA LEU A 118 26.74 17.35 11.10
C LEU A 118 26.21 16.13 11.87
N LEU A 119 26.68 15.91 13.10
CA LEU A 119 26.18 14.84 13.96
C LEU A 119 24.69 14.99 14.26
N THR A 120 24.23 16.22 14.48
CA THR A 120 22.81 16.52 14.72
C THR A 120 21.96 16.22 13.48
N MET A 121 22.43 16.62 12.30
CA MET A 121 21.71 16.31 11.04
C MET A 121 21.67 14.81 10.78
N LYS A 122 22.77 14.10 11.03
CA LYS A 122 22.83 12.64 10.87
C LYS A 122 21.90 11.91 11.82
N ARG A 123 21.77 12.39 13.06
CA ARG A 123 20.75 11.91 14.01
C ARG A 123 19.34 12.07 13.46
N ILE A 124 19.01 13.25 12.95
CA ILE A 124 17.67 13.54 12.42
C ILE A 124 17.34 12.63 11.24
N GLU A 125 18.29 12.44 10.32
CA GLU A 125 18.16 11.51 9.19
C GLU A 125 17.84 10.09 9.66
N ARG A 126 18.65 9.56 10.58
CA ARG A 126 18.45 8.24 11.17
C ARG A 126 17.08 8.10 11.84
N ASP A 127 16.69 9.07 12.66
CA ASP A 127 15.45 9.02 13.44
C ASP A 127 14.22 9.10 12.52
N SER A 128 14.31 9.83 11.40
CA SER A 128 13.31 9.83 10.33
C SER A 128 13.12 8.45 9.71
N ILE A 129 14.22 7.79 9.32
CA ILE A 129 14.19 6.43 8.75
C ILE A 129 13.65 5.41 9.77
N ARG A 130 14.05 5.54 11.04
CA ARG A 130 13.51 4.70 12.12
C ARG A 130 11.99 4.83 12.24
N THR A 131 11.47 6.05 12.17
CA THR A 131 10.02 6.30 12.21
C THR A 131 9.31 5.62 11.04
N GLN A 132 9.90 5.67 9.83
CA GLN A 132 9.35 4.97 8.66
C GLN A 132 9.33 3.46 8.87
N PHE A 133 10.42 2.87 9.35
CA PHE A 133 10.53 1.45 9.66
C PHE A 133 9.43 0.99 10.65
N GLU A 134 9.26 1.72 11.75
CA GLU A 134 8.25 1.42 12.77
C GLU A 134 6.83 1.52 12.20
N THR A 135 6.57 2.54 11.37
CA THR A 135 5.28 2.77 10.72
C THR A 135 4.94 1.64 9.75
N LEU A 136 5.90 1.22 8.92
CA LEU A 136 5.75 0.10 7.99
C LEU A 136 5.48 -1.22 8.73
N GLY A 137 6.22 -1.47 9.81
CA GLY A 137 5.98 -2.62 10.68
C GLY A 137 4.56 -2.59 11.29
N ALA A 138 4.08 -1.42 11.69
CA ALA A 138 2.70 -1.25 12.18
C ALA A 138 1.66 -1.49 11.08
N LYS A 139 1.89 -0.97 9.86
CA LYS A 139 1.02 -1.19 8.69
C LYS A 139 0.89 -2.69 8.38
N ILE A 140 2.00 -3.43 8.34
CA ILE A 140 2.00 -4.89 8.09
C ILE A 140 1.16 -5.62 9.16
N ARG A 141 1.37 -5.32 10.45
CA ARG A 141 0.58 -5.91 11.55
C ARG A 141 -0.91 -5.59 11.42
N TYR A 142 -1.25 -4.36 11.05
CA TYR A 142 -2.63 -3.94 10.85
C TYR A 142 -3.30 -4.68 9.69
N ILE A 143 -2.60 -4.85 8.56
CA ILE A 143 -3.14 -5.60 7.41
C ILE A 143 -3.41 -7.06 7.82
N HIS A 144 -2.47 -7.71 8.51
CA HIS A 144 -2.69 -9.08 9.00
C HIS A 144 -3.84 -9.19 10.00
N MET A 145 -4.05 -8.18 10.84
CA MET A 145 -5.22 -8.13 11.71
C MET A 145 -6.51 -8.06 10.88
N LYS A 146 -6.55 -7.23 9.84
CA LYS A 146 -7.71 -7.08 8.95
C LYS A 146 -7.98 -8.28 8.05
N GLN A 147 -6.97 -9.07 7.68
CA GLN A 147 -7.16 -10.31 6.92
C GLN A 147 -7.75 -11.44 7.78
N LYS A 148 -7.69 -11.35 9.11
CA LYS A 148 -8.24 -12.35 10.05
C LYS A 148 -9.70 -12.07 10.44
N GLU A 149 -10.19 -10.86 10.19
CA GLU A 149 -11.59 -10.47 10.38
C GLU A 149 -12.47 -11.02 9.23
#